data_AF-A0A0F0FPY7-F1
#
_entry.id   AF-A0A0F0FPY7-F1
#
_cell.length_a   1.000
_cell.length_b   1.000
_cell.length_c   1.000
_cell.angle_alpha   90.00
_cell.angle_beta   90.00
_cell.angle_gamma   90.00
#
_symmetry.space_group_name_H-M   'P 1'
#
loop_
_entity.id
_entity.type
_entity.pdbx_description
1 polymer ?
#
loop_
_entity_poly.entity_id
_entity_poly.type
_entity_poly.pdbx_seq_one_letter_code
_entity_poly.pdbx_strand_id
1 'polypeptide(L)'
;MATATERIVVQVTASQKRAIANTAKRLGLNVSELMRQAAQGFTPANDEEDINALLERVNISTKEANEALDDALSFVAESNKRIAAMSKGKA
;
A
#
# COMPACT_ATOMS: atom_id res chain seq x y z
N MET A 1 -30.69 -24.43 16.16
CA MET A 1 -30.75 -23.02 15.71
C MET A 1 -30.37 -23.01 14.25
N ALA A 2 -31.31 -22.64 13.36
CA ALA A 2 -31.07 -22.67 11.92
C ALA A 2 -30.06 -21.57 11.54
N THR A 3 -29.01 -21.96 10.83
CA THR A 3 -27.93 -21.10 10.34
C THR A 3 -28.49 -19.97 9.49
N ALA A 4 -28.26 -18.72 9.90
CA ALA A 4 -28.73 -17.52 9.22
C ALA A 4 -27.95 -17.26 7.92
N THR A 5 -28.22 -18.04 6.87
CA THR A 5 -27.74 -17.75 5.52
C THR A 5 -28.81 -16.98 4.77
N GLU A 6 -28.49 -15.75 4.37
CA GLU A 6 -29.34 -14.91 3.53
C GLU A 6 -28.95 -15.02 2.05
N ARG A 7 -29.90 -14.69 1.16
CA ARG A 7 -29.70 -14.77 -0.30
C ARG A 7 -29.65 -13.37 -0.90
N ILE A 8 -28.60 -13.11 -1.66
CA ILE A 8 -28.49 -11.92 -2.53
C ILE A 8 -28.87 -12.34 -3.94
N VAL A 9 -29.91 -11.72 -4.52
CA VAL A 9 -30.34 -11.95 -5.90
C VAL A 9 -29.82 -10.81 -6.76
N VAL A 10 -28.93 -11.13 -7.70
CA VAL A 10 -28.36 -10.17 -8.65
C VAL A 10 -28.81 -10.53 -10.06
N GLN A 11 -29.45 -9.57 -10.75
CA GLN A 11 -29.79 -9.73 -12.15
C GLN A 11 -28.57 -9.41 -13.01
N VAL A 12 -28.26 -10.31 -13.95
CA VAL A 12 -27.14 -10.16 -14.88
C VAL A 12 -27.61 -10.49 -16.28
N THR A 13 -26.94 -9.92 -17.28
CA THR A 13 -27.17 -10.31 -18.67
C THR A 13 -26.66 -11.72 -18.93
N ALA A 14 -27.12 -12.34 -20.02
CA ALA A 14 -26.63 -13.65 -20.42
C ALA A 14 -25.13 -13.65 -20.77
N SER A 15 -24.58 -12.52 -21.24
CA SER A 15 -23.14 -12.38 -21.50
C SER A 15 -22.35 -12.29 -20.20
N GLN A 16 -22.80 -11.48 -19.24
CA GLN A 16 -22.18 -11.39 -17.91
C GLN A 16 -22.19 -12.74 -17.18
N LYS A 17 -23.31 -13.47 -17.21
CA LYS A 17 -23.42 -14.80 -16.59
C LYS A 17 -22.38 -15.78 -17.16
N ARG A 18 -22.19 -15.78 -18.49
CA ARG A 18 -21.17 -16.62 -19.14
C ARG A 18 -19.75 -16.18 -18.78
N ALA A 19 -19.48 -14.88 -18.77
CA ALA A 19 -18.18 -14.35 -18.39
C ALA A 19 -17.80 -14.75 -16.95
N ILE A 20 -18.74 -14.61 -16.01
CA ILE A 20 -18.55 -15.03 -14.61
C ILE A 20 -18.25 -16.53 -14.52
N ALA A 21 -19.06 -17.37 -15.19
CA ALA A 21 -18.86 -18.82 -15.17
C ALA A 21 -17.48 -19.22 -15.76
N ASN A 22 -17.07 -18.57 -16.85
CA ASN A 22 -15.77 -18.82 -17.47
C ASN A 22 -14.61 -18.40 -16.57
N THR A 23 -14.73 -17.25 -15.90
CA THR A 23 -13.71 -16.79 -14.94
C THR A 23 -13.60 -17.73 -13.75
N ALA A 24 -14.74 -18.16 -13.17
CA ALA A 24 -14.75 -19.14 -12.08
C ALA A 24 -14.07 -20.45 -12.50
N LYS A 25 -14.41 -20.97 -13.69
CA LYS A 25 -13.78 -22.17 -14.26
C LYS A 25 -12.28 -22.00 -14.45
N ARG A 26 -11.83 -20.86 -14.98
CA ARG A 26 -10.39 -20.58 -15.20
C ARG A 26 -9.61 -20.54 -13.89
N LEU A 27 -10.23 -20.06 -12.82
CA LEU A 27 -9.62 -19.97 -11.49
C LEU A 27 -9.81 -21.25 -10.65
N GLY A 28 -10.51 -22.27 -11.17
CA GLY A 28 -10.81 -23.49 -10.42
C GLY A 28 -11.79 -23.29 -9.25
N LEU A 29 -12.54 -22.18 -9.26
CA LEU A 29 -13.48 -21.80 -8.20
C LEU A 29 -14.93 -22.07 -8.61
N ASN A 30 -15.80 -22.22 -7.60
CA ASN A 30 -17.24 -22.13 -7.83
C ASN A 30 -17.63 -20.65 -8.10
N VAL A 31 -18.62 -20.43 -8.97
CA VAL A 31 -19.24 -19.11 -9.19
C VAL A 31 -19.66 -18.45 -7.88
N SER A 32 -20.28 -19.18 -6.95
CA SER A 32 -20.70 -18.59 -5.66
C SER A 32 -19.54 -18.18 -4.78
N GLU A 33 -18.40 -18.87 -4.90
CA GLU A 33 -17.19 -18.55 -4.15
C GLU A 33 -16.47 -17.35 -4.76
N LEU A 34 -16.32 -17.33 -6.09
CA LEU A 34 -15.86 -16.16 -6.84
C LEU A 34 -16.68 -14.92 -6.50
N MET A 35 -18.02 -15.02 -6.49
CA MET A 35 -18.90 -13.88 -6.18
C MET A 35 -18.76 -13.41 -4.73
N ARG A 36 -18.59 -14.31 -3.76
CA ARG A 36 -18.33 -13.92 -2.37
C ARG A 36 -16.99 -13.21 -2.22
N GLN A 37 -15.93 -13.77 -2.80
CA GLN A 37 -14.59 -13.17 -2.75
C GLN A 37 -14.56 -11.82 -3.46
N ALA A 38 -15.17 -11.73 -4.64
CA ALA A 38 -15.25 -10.48 -5.39
C ALA A 38 -16.05 -9.41 -4.65
N ALA A 39 -17.14 -9.77 -3.97
CA ALA A 39 -17.92 -8.83 -3.16
C ALA A 39 -17.17 -8.38 -1.89
N GLN A 40 -16.39 -9.26 -1.26
CA GLN A 40 -15.59 -8.93 -0.07
C GLN A 40 -14.34 -8.10 -0.40
N GLY A 41 -13.71 -8.39 -1.55
CA GLY A 41 -12.54 -7.65 -2.04
C GLY A 41 -12.91 -6.48 -2.96
N PHE A 42 -14.19 -6.17 -3.12
CA PHE A 42 -14.60 -4.98 -3.85
C PHE A 42 -14.32 -3.77 -2.98
N THR A 43 -13.27 -3.05 -3.34
CA THR A 43 -12.91 -1.79 -2.73
C THR A 43 -13.40 -0.66 -3.63
N PRO A 44 -14.24 0.27 -3.14
CA PRO A 44 -14.61 1.45 -3.90
C PRO A 44 -13.36 2.27 -4.20
N ALA A 45 -13.33 2.96 -5.35
CA ALA A 45 -12.18 3.76 -5.79
C ALA A 45 -11.69 4.83 -4.77
N ASN A 46 -12.51 5.18 -3.77
CA ASN A 46 -12.13 6.09 -2.70
C ASN A 46 -10.96 5.57 -1.84
N ASP A 47 -10.82 4.25 -1.67
CA ASP A 47 -9.70 3.73 -0.87
C ASP A 47 -8.38 3.79 -1.65
N GLU A 48 -8.40 3.81 -2.99
CA GLU A 48 -7.19 4.08 -3.78
C GLU A 48 -6.70 5.51 -3.53
N GLU A 49 -7.61 6.47 -3.35
CA GLU A 49 -7.27 7.86 -3.01
C GLU A 49 -6.63 7.94 -1.61
N ASP A 50 -7.18 7.23 -0.62
CA ASP A 50 -6.61 7.16 0.74
C ASP A 50 -5.23 6.50 0.77
N ILE A 51 -5.03 5.43 0.00
CA ILE A 51 -3.72 4.77 -0.13
C ILE A 51 -2.70 5.66 -0.84
N ASN A 52 -3.13 6.39 -1.88
CA ASN A 52 -2.26 7.36 -2.56
C ASN A 52 -1.86 8.51 -1.63
N ALA A 53 -2.79 9.03 -0.83
CA ALA A 53 -2.51 10.05 0.18
C ALA A 53 -1.51 9.55 1.25
N LEU A 54 -1.64 8.28 1.67
CA LEU A 54 -0.68 7.65 2.58
C LEU A 54 0.72 7.54 1.96
N LEU A 55 0.80 7.09 0.70
CA LEU A 55 2.07 6.98 -0.03
C LEU A 55 2.75 8.35 -0.20
N GLU A 56 1.98 9.38 -0.54
CA GLU A 56 2.49 10.75 -0.62
C GLU A 56 3.09 11.20 0.71
N ARG A 57 2.37 10.97 1.82
CA ARG A 57 2.85 11.32 3.16
C ARG A 57 4.14 10.57 3.54
N VAL A 58 4.25 9.29 3.20
CA VAL A 58 5.46 8.48 3.43
C VAL A 58 6.63 9.01 2.61
N ASN A 59 6.41 9.39 1.35
CA ASN A 59 7.46 9.96 0.51
C ASN A 59 7.98 11.29 1.05
N ILE A 60 7.06 12.16 1.50
CA ILE A 60 7.42 13.45 2.12
C ILE A 60 8.25 13.21 3.39
N SER A 61 7.78 12.37 4.31
CA SER A 61 8.49 12.14 5.57
C SER A 61 9.84 11.46 5.37
N THR A 62 9.97 10.57 4.39
CA THR A 62 11.24 9.92 4.04
C THR A 62 12.23 10.94 3.49
N LYS A 63 11.76 11.87 2.66
CA LYS A 63 12.60 12.94 2.12
C LYS A 63 13.10 13.86 3.24
N GLU A 64 12.21 14.31 4.11
CA GLU A 64 12.57 15.15 5.27
C GLU A 64 13.57 14.45 6.19
N ALA A 65 13.39 13.15 6.45
CA ALA A 65 14.32 12.38 7.26
C ALA A 65 15.71 12.27 6.62
N ASN A 66 15.77 12.05 5.30
CA ASN A 66 17.04 12.00 4.58
C ASN A 66 17.76 13.35 4.60
N GLU A 67 17.04 14.45 4.38
CA GLU A 67 17.59 15.80 4.46
C GLU A 67 18.17 16.09 5.87
N ALA A 68 17.45 15.71 6.93
CA ALA A 68 17.94 15.87 8.30
C ALA A 68 19.18 15.01 8.60
N LEU A 69 19.26 13.80 8.03
CA LEU A 69 20.44 12.94 8.15
C LEU A 69 21.65 13.52 7.43
N ASP A 70 21.48 14.04 6.22
CA ASP A 70 22.54 14.68 5.45
C ASP A 70 23.09 15.91 6.18
N ASP A 71 22.22 16.74 6.74
CA ASP A 71 22.60 17.90 7.55
C ASP A 71 23.42 17.49 8.79
N ALA A 72 22.98 16.45 9.50
CA ALA A 72 23.69 15.93 10.66
C ALA A 72 25.08 15.39 10.28
N LEU A 73 25.18 14.65 9.17
CA LEU A 73 26.46 14.11 8.68
C LEU A 73 27.41 15.24 8.27
N SER A 74 26.90 16.28 7.59
CA SER A 74 27.67 17.45 7.21
C SER A 74 28.21 18.20 8.43
N PHE A 75 27.37 18.40 9.45
CA PHE A 75 27.77 19.02 10.70
C PHE A 75 28.89 18.25 11.43
N VAL A 76 28.76 16.92 11.51
CA VAL A 76 29.79 16.04 12.11
C VAL A 76 31.09 16.11 11.32
N ALA A 77 31.04 16.10 9.99
CA ALA A 77 32.22 16.20 9.14
C ALA A 77 32.98 17.52 9.38
N GLU A 78 32.26 18.65 9.43
CA GLU A 78 32.84 19.95 9.74
C GLU A 78 33.41 20.02 11.16
N SER A 79 32.73 19.39 12.13
CA SER A 79 33.24 19.28 13.50
C SER A 79 34.56 18.50 13.56
N ASN A 80 34.63 17.36 12.87
CA ASN A 80 35.84 16.54 12.79
C ASN A 80 37.01 17.31 12.15
N LYS A 81 36.76 18.11 11.10
CA LYS A 81 37.78 19.00 10.51
C LYS A 81 38.32 20.01 11.52
N ARG A 82 37.45 20.66 12.31
CA ARG A 82 37.86 21.61 13.36
C ARG A 82 38.71 20.94 14.45
N ILE A 83 38.30 19.76 14.91
CA ILE A 83 39.04 18.99 15.92
C ILE A 83 40.44 18.62 15.40
N ALA A 84 40.52 18.14 14.15
CA ALA A 84 41.80 17.80 13.52
C ALA A 84 42.74 19.02 13.44
N ALA A 85 42.23 20.18 13.04
CA ALA A 85 43.00 21.42 12.99
C ALA A 85 43.54 21.85 14.37
N MET A 86 42.71 21.75 15.42
CA MET A 86 43.14 22.06 16.79
C MET A 86 44.18 21.08 17.34
N SER A 87 44.07 19.79 16.99
CA SER A 87 45.03 18.77 17.42
C SER A 87 46.41 18.91 16.78
N LYS A 88 46.49 19.40 15.53
CA LYS A 88 47.75 19.63 14.81
C LYS A 88 48.53 20.85 15.30
N GLY A 89 47.88 21.81 15.95
CA GLY A 89 48.53 23.01 16.52
C GLY A 89 49.14 22.81 17.92
N LYS A 90 49.03 21.61 18.50
CA LYS A 90 49.55 21.27 19.85
C LYS A 90 50.76 20.31 19.84
N ALA A 91 51.37 20.06 18.68
CA ALA A 91 52.57 19.24 18.53
C ALA A 91 53.80 20.10 18.21
#